data_AF-A0A970RC96-F1
#
_entry.id   AF-A0A970RC96-F1
#
_cell.length_a   1.000
_cell.length_b   1.000
_cell.length_c   1.000
_cell.angle_alpha   90.00
_cell.angle_beta   90.00
_cell.angle_gamma   90.00
#
_symmetry.space_group_name_H-M   'P 1'
#
loop_
_entity.id
_entity.type
_entity.pdbx_description
1 polymer ?
#
loop_
_entity_poly.entity_id
_entity_poly.type
_entity_poly.pdbx_seq_one_letter_code
_entity_poly.pdbx_strand_id
1 'polypeptide(L)'
;MRFLLFLCVLISSPSVFADAYLQLYQKAGWQQQHKHFSSAVQQTQLRYQNTLPSAIYQTLVENSNQRFAAAAMQQRAQHALRQNLASPTTALAFFESTLGQKVSAAEIASSHPEQLNRYASGLPVISADATRRLLIRHLSNALPASQAGAEVTLALGSVAADSLSQMLPGLMGSEQANALLDSQRQRLVAQIDSNIDNTLLHIYQSLSDAELEEFVSFAQSPEGQLYYQAAFKTLQASLRSTR
;
A
#
# COMPACT_ATOMS: atom_id res chain seq x y z
N MET A 1 -25.24 -5.41 64.64
CA MET A 1 -24.22 -6.46 64.49
C MET A 1 -24.37 -7.10 63.12
N ARG A 2 -23.30 -7.08 62.30
CA ARG A 2 -22.88 -8.14 61.37
C ARG A 2 -23.80 -8.38 60.17
N PHE A 3 -23.41 -8.38 58.88
CA PHE A 3 -22.15 -8.53 58.13
C PHE A 3 -22.60 -8.18 56.68
N LEU A 4 -22.10 -7.18 55.95
CA LEU A 4 -20.83 -7.17 55.22
C LEU A 4 -20.49 -8.52 54.55
N LEU A 5 -21.10 -8.81 53.39
CA LEU A 5 -20.51 -9.71 52.38
C LEU A 5 -20.83 -9.25 50.93
N PHE A 6 -19.78 -8.67 50.34
CA PHE A 6 -19.33 -8.73 48.95
C PHE A 6 -20.26 -8.27 47.81
N LEU A 7 -20.06 -7.08 47.20
CA LEU A 7 -18.88 -6.55 46.47
C LEU A 7 -18.84 -7.02 45.00
N CYS A 8 -18.98 -6.03 44.12
CA CYS A 8 -18.48 -5.96 42.74
C CYS A 8 -19.02 -6.95 41.69
N VAL A 9 -20.21 -6.66 41.16
CA VAL A 9 -20.49 -6.84 39.73
C VAL A 9 -20.88 -5.48 39.15
N LEU A 10 -19.92 -4.56 39.15
CA LEU A 10 -20.01 -3.31 38.42
C LEU A 10 -19.01 -3.39 37.26
N ILE A 11 -19.58 -3.47 36.05
CA ILE A 11 -19.05 -2.87 34.83
C ILE A 11 -17.67 -3.42 34.44
N SER A 12 -17.66 -4.66 33.94
CA SER A 12 -16.72 -5.05 32.88
C SER A 12 -17.50 -5.20 31.59
N SER A 13 -18.12 -4.11 31.14
CA SER A 13 -18.31 -3.95 29.70
C SER A 13 -16.89 -3.99 29.13
N PRO A 14 -16.50 -4.94 28.26
CA PRO A 14 -15.38 -4.65 27.40
C PRO A 14 -15.82 -3.41 26.64
N SER A 15 -15.23 -2.26 26.98
CA SER A 15 -15.34 -1.09 26.13
C SER A 15 -15.06 -1.61 24.73
N VAL A 16 -16.06 -1.54 23.85
CA VAL A 16 -15.86 -1.56 22.41
C VAL A 16 -15.03 -0.30 22.14
N PHE A 17 -13.77 -0.30 22.54
CA PHE A 17 -12.79 0.63 22.02
C PHE A 17 -12.77 0.26 20.55
N ALA A 18 -13.29 1.17 19.73
CA ALA A 18 -13.11 1.05 18.31
C ALA A 18 -11.61 0.87 18.08
N ASP A 19 -11.24 -0.23 17.45
CA ASP A 19 -9.84 -0.58 17.24
C ASP A 19 -9.22 0.52 16.37
N ALA A 20 -8.46 1.43 17.01
CA ALA A 20 -7.93 2.62 16.36
C ALA A 20 -7.02 2.28 15.16
N TYR A 21 -6.39 1.10 15.17
CA TYR A 21 -5.66 0.60 14.02
C TYR A 21 -6.58 0.19 12.88
N LEU A 22 -7.72 -0.45 13.19
CA LEU A 22 -8.72 -0.78 12.17
C LEU A 22 -9.35 0.48 11.59
N GLN A 23 -9.65 1.48 12.42
CA GLN A 23 -10.16 2.78 11.96
C GLN A 23 -9.14 3.49 11.07
N LEU A 24 -7.87 3.55 11.49
CA LEU A 24 -6.79 4.13 10.70
C LEU A 24 -6.67 3.41 9.35
N TYR A 25 -6.70 2.07 9.37
CA TYR A 25 -6.65 1.24 8.17
C TYR A 25 -7.80 1.56 7.20
N GLN A 26 -9.01 1.78 7.71
CA GLN A 26 -10.18 2.15 6.90
C GLN A 26 -10.09 3.60 6.38
N LYS A 27 -9.76 4.56 7.25
CA LYS A 27 -9.72 5.99 6.94
C LYS A 27 -8.59 6.37 5.98
N ALA A 28 -7.46 5.66 6.06
CA ALA A 28 -6.37 5.79 5.10
C ALA A 28 -6.61 5.06 3.76
N GLY A 29 -7.77 4.42 3.56
CA GLY A 29 -8.15 3.87 2.25
C GLY A 29 -7.54 2.51 1.88
N TRP A 30 -6.88 1.82 2.80
CA TRP A 30 -6.19 0.55 2.53
C TRP A 30 -7.12 -0.54 1.99
N GLN A 31 -8.37 -0.58 2.46
CA GLN A 31 -9.35 -1.57 1.97
C GLN A 31 -9.65 -1.40 0.48
N GLN A 32 -9.80 -0.15 0.03
CA GLN A 32 -10.08 0.18 -1.36
C GLN A 32 -8.84 -0.07 -2.23
N GLN A 33 -7.66 0.34 -1.77
CA GLN A 33 -6.41 0.05 -2.48
C GLN A 33 -6.17 -1.45 -2.65
N HIS A 34 -6.47 -2.28 -1.64
CA HIS A 34 -6.41 -3.74 -1.78
C HIS A 34 -7.40 -4.27 -2.81
N LYS A 35 -8.62 -3.74 -2.89
CA LYS A 35 -9.57 -4.12 -3.93
C LYS A 35 -9.03 -3.78 -5.33
N HIS A 36 -8.47 -2.58 -5.50
CA HIS A 36 -7.86 -2.16 -6.76
C HIS A 36 -6.68 -3.05 -7.15
N PHE A 37 -5.83 -3.41 -6.19
CA PHE A 37 -4.73 -4.35 -6.41
C PHE A 37 -5.25 -5.72 -6.85
N SER A 38 -6.27 -6.28 -6.20
CA SER A 38 -6.87 -7.55 -6.60
C SER A 38 -7.42 -7.50 -8.04
N SER A 39 -8.02 -6.37 -8.44
CA SER A 39 -8.43 -6.17 -9.84
C SER A 39 -7.24 -6.11 -10.79
N ALA A 40 -6.14 -5.45 -10.41
CA ALA A 40 -4.91 -5.42 -11.21
C ALA A 40 -4.28 -6.82 -11.36
N VAL A 41 -4.32 -7.64 -10.30
CA VAL A 41 -3.90 -9.06 -10.35
C VAL A 41 -4.75 -9.83 -11.37
N GLN A 42 -6.08 -9.71 -11.30
CA GLN A 42 -6.99 -10.38 -12.25
C GLN A 42 -6.73 -9.94 -13.69
N GLN A 43 -6.55 -8.65 -13.94
CA GLN A 43 -6.22 -8.14 -15.28
C GLN A 43 -4.88 -8.68 -15.78
N THR A 44 -3.89 -8.80 -14.88
CA THR A 44 -2.58 -9.36 -15.20
C THR A 44 -2.69 -10.85 -15.55
N GLN A 45 -3.48 -11.62 -14.79
CA GLN A 45 -3.79 -13.02 -15.10
C GLN A 45 -4.41 -13.14 -16.50
N LEU A 46 -5.44 -12.36 -16.82
CA LEU A 46 -6.10 -12.40 -18.13
C LEU A 46 -5.13 -12.11 -19.30
N ARG A 47 -4.14 -11.23 -19.10
CA ARG A 47 -3.09 -10.99 -20.12
C ARG A 47 -2.22 -12.22 -20.36
N TYR A 48 -1.96 -13.02 -19.34
CA TYR A 48 -1.19 -14.25 -19.46
C TYR A 48 -1.96 -15.40 -20.11
N GLN A 49 -3.29 -15.39 -20.08
CA GLN A 49 -4.14 -16.43 -20.67
C GLN A 49 -3.83 -16.66 -22.16
N ASN A 50 -3.51 -15.59 -22.89
CA ASN A 50 -3.25 -15.64 -24.34
C ASN A 50 -1.78 -15.90 -24.69
N THR A 51 -0.88 -15.96 -23.71
CA THR A 51 0.57 -16.08 -23.92
C THR A 51 1.18 -17.34 -23.32
N LEU A 52 0.53 -17.96 -22.32
CA LEU A 52 1.04 -19.14 -21.64
C LEU A 52 0.26 -20.41 -22.03
N PRO A 53 0.92 -21.59 -22.09
CA PRO A 53 0.23 -22.87 -22.19
C PRO A 53 -0.75 -23.08 -21.02
N SER A 54 -1.88 -23.74 -21.27
CA SER A 54 -2.99 -23.85 -20.31
C SER A 54 -2.59 -24.38 -18.94
N ALA A 55 -1.70 -25.38 -18.88
CA ALA A 55 -1.22 -25.94 -17.61
C ALA A 55 -0.42 -24.90 -16.79
N ILE A 56 0.47 -24.14 -17.44
CA ILE A 56 1.25 -23.09 -16.78
C ILE A 56 0.34 -21.94 -16.35
N TYR A 57 -0.62 -21.57 -17.19
CA TYR A 57 -1.60 -20.55 -16.86
C TYR A 57 -2.42 -20.92 -15.62
N GLN A 58 -2.90 -22.17 -15.51
CA GLN A 58 -3.66 -22.63 -14.35
C GLN A 58 -2.83 -22.56 -13.07
N THR A 59 -1.60 -23.09 -13.08
CA THR A 59 -0.70 -23.01 -11.93
C THR A 59 -0.36 -21.56 -11.55
N LEU A 60 -0.18 -20.67 -12.52
CA LEU A 60 -0.01 -19.23 -12.28
C LEU A 60 -1.21 -18.65 -11.54
N VAL A 61 -2.43 -18.88 -12.03
CA VAL A 61 -3.65 -18.34 -11.44
C VAL A 61 -3.88 -18.88 -10.03
N GLU A 62 -3.68 -20.17 -9.81
CA GLU A 62 -3.84 -20.81 -8.49
C GLU A 62 -2.88 -20.22 -7.46
N ASN A 63 -1.58 -20.19 -7.77
CA ASN A 63 -0.56 -19.60 -6.88
C ASN A 63 -0.82 -18.11 -6.62
N SER A 64 -1.20 -17.37 -7.66
CA SER A 64 -1.57 -15.96 -7.54
C SER A 64 -2.74 -15.75 -6.58
N ASN A 65 -3.80 -16.54 -6.73
CA ASN A 65 -5.03 -16.40 -5.93
C ASN A 65 -4.80 -16.80 -4.48
N GLN A 66 -3.97 -17.81 -4.25
CA GLN A 66 -3.57 -18.19 -2.89
C GLN A 66 -2.76 -17.07 -2.22
N ARG A 67 -1.74 -16.54 -2.90
CA ARG A 67 -0.87 -15.48 -2.37
C ARG A 67 -1.64 -14.18 -2.08
N PHE A 68 -2.47 -13.77 -3.03
CA PHE A 68 -3.22 -12.52 -2.99
C PHE A 68 -4.69 -12.68 -2.57
N ALA A 69 -4.99 -13.76 -1.82
CA ALA A 69 -6.30 -13.91 -1.21
C ALA A 69 -6.62 -12.69 -0.33
N ALA A 70 -7.72 -12.00 -0.62
CA ALA A 70 -8.02 -10.69 -0.03
C ALA A 70 -8.01 -10.69 1.51
N ALA A 71 -8.60 -11.73 2.12
CA ALA A 71 -8.62 -11.89 3.58
C ALA A 71 -7.21 -12.07 4.16
N ALA A 72 -6.37 -12.89 3.51
CA ALA A 72 -5.01 -13.13 3.96
C ALA A 72 -4.13 -11.88 3.81
N MET A 73 -4.26 -11.15 2.69
CA MET A 73 -3.59 -9.85 2.49
C MET A 73 -3.98 -8.85 3.58
N GLN A 74 -5.28 -8.71 3.85
CA GLN A 74 -5.78 -7.80 4.88
C GLN A 74 -5.29 -8.17 6.27
N GLN A 75 -5.29 -9.46 6.62
CA GLN A 75 -4.79 -9.94 7.91
C GLN A 75 -3.30 -9.61 8.08
N ARG A 76 -2.47 -9.89 7.07
CA ARG A 76 -1.03 -9.57 7.09
C ARG A 76 -0.80 -8.06 7.21
N ALA A 77 -1.56 -7.26 6.46
CA ALA A 77 -1.45 -5.81 6.50
C ALA A 77 -1.80 -5.25 7.88
N GLN A 78 -2.95 -5.64 8.44
CA GLN A 78 -3.36 -5.18 9.77
C GLN A 78 -2.44 -5.65 10.89
N HIS A 79 -1.87 -6.84 10.78
CA HIS A 79 -0.86 -7.33 11.71
C HIS A 79 0.42 -6.50 11.62
N ALA A 80 0.94 -6.28 10.40
CA ALA A 80 2.13 -5.49 10.17
C ALA A 80 1.96 -4.03 10.60
N LEU A 81 0.80 -3.41 10.39
CA LEU A 81 0.52 -2.06 10.84
C LEU A 81 0.66 -1.96 12.36
N ARG A 82 0.05 -2.89 13.11
CA ARG A 82 0.15 -2.94 14.58
C ARG A 82 1.56 -3.21 15.08
N GLN A 83 2.34 -3.99 14.33
CA GLN A 83 3.73 -4.29 14.70
C GLN A 83 4.69 -3.13 14.46
N ASN A 84 4.45 -2.32 13.43
CA ASN A 84 5.39 -1.30 12.97
C ASN A 84 4.98 0.13 13.36
N LEU A 85 3.73 0.34 13.78
CA LEU A 85 3.24 1.62 14.30
C LEU A 85 2.93 1.49 15.79
N ALA A 86 3.70 2.16 16.64
CA ALA A 86 3.53 2.07 18.09
C ALA A 86 2.22 2.71 18.60
N SER A 87 1.78 3.79 17.94
CA SER A 87 0.55 4.50 18.28
C SER A 87 -0.15 4.98 17.00
N PRO A 88 -1.44 4.64 16.79
CA PRO A 88 -2.18 5.06 15.61
C PRO A 88 -2.80 6.46 15.76
N THR A 89 -2.80 7.04 16.96
CA THR A 89 -3.66 8.19 17.32
C THR A 89 -3.45 9.41 16.43
N THR A 90 -2.21 9.86 16.23
CA THR A 90 -1.92 11.07 15.44
C THR A 90 -2.24 10.86 13.96
N ALA A 91 -1.87 9.70 13.40
CA ALA A 91 -2.20 9.37 12.02
C ALA A 91 -3.72 9.24 11.83
N LEU A 92 -4.42 8.61 12.77
CA LEU A 92 -5.86 8.48 12.74
C LEU A 92 -6.52 9.86 12.75
N ALA A 93 -6.12 10.76 13.65
CA ALA A 93 -6.62 12.13 13.70
C ALA A 93 -6.42 12.87 12.37
N PHE A 94 -5.26 12.71 11.72
CA PHE A 94 -5.01 13.27 10.39
C PHE A 94 -6.00 12.71 9.36
N PHE A 95 -6.16 11.39 9.24
CA PHE A 95 -7.07 10.78 8.26
C PHE A 95 -8.57 10.96 8.58
N GLU A 96 -8.90 11.36 9.80
CA GLU A 96 -10.25 11.78 10.18
C GLU A 96 -10.55 13.25 9.82
N SER A 97 -9.52 14.09 9.69
CA SER A 97 -9.68 15.49 9.27
C SER A 97 -10.21 15.62 7.83
N THR A 98 -10.73 16.81 7.49
CA THR A 98 -11.16 17.11 6.12
C THR A 98 -10.02 16.95 5.11
N LEU A 99 -8.80 17.38 5.46
CA LEU A 99 -7.64 17.23 4.61
C LEU A 99 -7.26 15.77 4.40
N GLY A 100 -7.13 14.99 5.47
CA GLY A 100 -6.77 13.58 5.38
C GLY A 100 -7.78 12.75 4.58
N GLN A 101 -9.08 13.08 4.68
CA GLN A 101 -10.10 12.47 3.83
C GLN A 101 -9.92 12.80 2.34
N LYS A 102 -9.52 14.03 2.00
CA LYS A 102 -9.20 14.40 0.61
C LYS A 102 -7.95 13.69 0.10
N VAL A 103 -6.92 13.55 0.93
CA VAL A 103 -5.69 12.79 0.62
C VAL A 103 -6.05 11.33 0.34
N SER A 104 -6.76 10.66 1.25
CA SER A 104 -7.21 9.27 1.03
C SER A 104 -8.05 9.13 -0.23
N ALA A 105 -8.99 10.05 -0.48
CA ALA A 105 -9.83 10.01 -1.67
C ALA A 105 -9.02 10.15 -2.96
N ALA A 106 -8.03 11.05 -2.98
CA ALA A 106 -7.12 11.24 -4.11
C ALA A 106 -6.28 9.98 -4.40
N GLU A 107 -5.73 9.35 -3.36
CA GLU A 107 -4.93 8.11 -3.49
C GLU A 107 -5.76 6.89 -3.88
N ILE A 108 -6.99 6.79 -3.36
CA ILE A 108 -7.94 5.74 -3.79
C ILE A 108 -8.28 5.95 -5.27
N ALA A 109 -8.58 7.18 -5.70
CA ALA A 109 -8.90 7.48 -7.09
C ALA A 109 -7.72 7.20 -8.03
N SER A 110 -6.50 7.51 -7.63
CA SER A 110 -5.31 7.30 -8.46
C SER A 110 -4.96 5.82 -8.66
N SER A 111 -5.28 4.97 -7.67
CA SER A 111 -5.07 3.52 -7.75
C SER A 111 -6.20 2.77 -8.47
N HIS A 112 -7.28 3.45 -8.88
CA HIS A 112 -8.42 2.81 -9.52
C HIS A 112 -8.02 2.15 -10.86
N PRO A 113 -8.44 0.91 -11.17
CA PRO A 113 -8.00 0.20 -12.38
C PRO A 113 -8.27 0.96 -13.69
N GLU A 114 -9.37 1.69 -13.77
CA GLU A 114 -9.68 2.53 -14.94
C GLU A 114 -8.67 3.66 -15.13
N GLN A 115 -8.24 4.30 -14.03
CA GLN A 115 -7.28 5.38 -14.08
C GLN A 115 -5.89 4.85 -14.47
N LEU A 116 -5.50 3.71 -13.92
CA LEU A 116 -4.25 3.02 -14.29
C LEU A 116 -4.25 2.60 -15.76
N ASN A 117 -5.37 2.09 -16.28
CA ASN A 117 -5.48 1.73 -17.70
C ASN A 117 -5.49 2.96 -18.61
N ARG A 118 -6.16 4.04 -18.21
CA ARG A 118 -6.19 5.31 -18.96
C ARG A 118 -4.79 5.88 -19.16
N TYR A 119 -3.91 5.74 -18.17
CA TYR A 119 -2.54 6.25 -18.21
C TYR A 119 -1.47 5.17 -18.30
N ALA A 120 -1.82 4.00 -18.86
CA ALA A 120 -0.87 2.90 -19.05
C ALA A 120 0.34 3.28 -19.92
N SER A 121 0.17 4.26 -20.82
CA SER A 121 1.23 4.80 -21.69
C SER A 121 2.02 5.97 -21.07
N GLY A 122 1.72 6.33 -19.82
CA GLY A 122 2.32 7.46 -19.12
C GLY A 122 1.30 8.51 -18.69
N LEU A 123 1.65 9.27 -17.65
CA LEU A 123 0.87 10.41 -17.17
C LEU A 123 1.16 11.66 -18.03
N PRO A 124 0.14 12.45 -18.39
CA PRO A 124 0.36 13.78 -18.98
C PRO A 124 1.27 14.64 -18.10
N VAL A 125 2.04 15.56 -18.66
CA VAL A 125 2.87 16.44 -17.84
C VAL A 125 2.00 17.59 -17.31
N ILE A 126 1.97 17.80 -15.99
CA ILE A 126 1.30 18.95 -15.37
C ILE A 126 2.29 20.11 -15.24
N SER A 127 1.94 21.25 -15.83
CA SER A 127 2.64 22.51 -15.56
C SER A 127 2.08 23.14 -14.29
N ALA A 128 2.84 23.05 -13.19
CA ALA A 128 2.55 23.71 -11.93
C ALA A 128 3.47 24.91 -11.69
N ASP A 129 3.04 25.89 -10.90
CA ASP A 129 3.88 27.01 -10.49
C ASP A 129 5.04 26.59 -9.55
N ALA A 130 5.89 27.54 -9.18
CA ALA A 130 7.06 27.27 -8.35
C ALA A 130 6.70 26.75 -6.94
N THR A 131 5.63 27.28 -6.34
CA THR A 131 5.19 26.93 -4.99
C THR A 131 4.69 25.51 -4.94
N ARG A 132 3.75 25.15 -5.82
CA ARG A 132 3.21 23.79 -5.90
C ARG A 132 4.29 22.76 -6.22
N ARG A 133 5.23 23.06 -7.11
CA ARG A 133 6.37 22.17 -7.40
C ARG A 133 7.28 21.96 -6.19
N LEU A 134 7.47 22.96 -5.36
CA LEU A 134 8.28 22.84 -4.13
C LEU A 134 7.58 21.94 -3.11
N LEU A 135 6.28 22.15 -2.89
CA LEU A 135 5.48 21.32 -1.98
C LEU A 135 5.44 19.85 -2.42
N ILE A 136 5.28 19.60 -3.72
CA ILE A 136 5.34 18.23 -4.27
C ILE A 136 6.72 17.60 -4.05
N ARG A 137 7.82 18.34 -4.22
CA ARG A 137 9.17 17.84 -3.91
C ARG A 137 9.34 17.52 -2.44
N HIS A 138 8.72 18.29 -1.54
CA HIS A 138 8.72 17.97 -0.12
C HIS A 138 7.95 16.68 0.18
N LEU A 139 6.83 16.44 -0.50
CA LEU A 139 6.09 15.17 -0.39
C LEU A 139 6.86 14.00 -0.98
N SER A 140 7.48 14.13 -2.16
CA SER A 140 8.24 13.02 -2.76
C SER A 140 9.40 12.57 -1.89
N ASN A 141 10.00 13.49 -1.14
CA ASN A 141 11.02 13.14 -0.14
C ASN A 141 10.44 12.55 1.17
N ALA A 142 9.24 12.95 1.57
CA ALA A 142 8.63 12.51 2.82
C ALA A 142 7.91 11.15 2.69
N LEU A 143 7.41 10.81 1.51
CA LEU A 143 6.62 9.63 1.24
C LEU A 143 7.46 8.54 0.56
N PRO A 144 7.35 7.26 0.96
CA PRO A 144 8.02 6.15 0.28
C PRO A 144 7.27 5.73 -1.01
N ALA A 145 6.84 6.69 -1.83
CA ALA A 145 5.94 6.46 -2.95
C ALA A 145 6.61 5.67 -4.09
N SER A 146 7.86 5.99 -4.44
CA SER A 146 8.65 5.25 -5.44
C SER A 146 8.90 3.80 -5.02
N GLN A 147 9.20 3.58 -3.73
CA GLN A 147 9.41 2.26 -3.16
C GLN A 147 8.10 1.46 -3.11
N ALA A 148 6.99 2.08 -2.70
CA ALA A 148 5.68 1.44 -2.69
C ALA A 148 5.25 1.02 -4.10
N GLY A 149 5.40 1.90 -5.10
CA GLY A 149 5.13 1.59 -6.49
C GLY A 149 5.96 0.40 -7.00
N ALA A 150 7.26 0.38 -6.70
CA ALA A 150 8.14 -0.73 -7.07
C ALA A 150 7.71 -2.07 -6.45
N GLU A 151 7.34 -2.10 -5.17
CA GLU A 151 6.84 -3.32 -4.50
C GLU A 151 5.55 -3.84 -5.15
N VAL A 152 4.62 -2.94 -5.51
CA VAL A 152 3.38 -3.31 -6.21
C VAL A 152 3.68 -3.89 -7.59
N THR A 153 4.54 -3.24 -8.38
CA THR A 153 4.95 -3.74 -9.71
C THR A 153 5.64 -5.09 -9.62
N LEU A 154 6.56 -5.26 -8.66
CA LEU A 154 7.24 -6.53 -8.43
C LEU A 154 6.27 -7.62 -7.98
N ALA A 155 5.32 -7.30 -7.10
CA ALA A 155 4.32 -8.27 -6.66
C ALA A 155 3.48 -8.78 -7.84
N LEU A 156 3.01 -7.89 -8.71
CA LEU A 156 2.26 -8.25 -9.92
C LEU A 156 3.10 -9.09 -10.90
N GLY A 157 4.38 -8.77 -11.07
CA GLY A 157 5.30 -9.50 -11.95
C GLY A 157 5.79 -10.85 -11.41
N SER A 158 5.94 -10.97 -10.08
CA SER A 158 6.56 -12.14 -9.44
C SER A 158 5.71 -13.42 -9.50
N VAL A 159 4.40 -13.30 -9.75
CA VAL A 159 3.47 -14.44 -9.83
C VAL A 159 3.92 -15.49 -10.86
N ALA A 160 4.36 -15.04 -12.03
CA ALA A 160 4.82 -15.94 -13.08
C ALA A 160 6.17 -16.60 -12.72
N ALA A 161 7.06 -15.85 -12.08
CA ALA A 161 8.38 -16.34 -11.68
C ALA A 161 8.28 -17.42 -10.59
N ASP A 162 7.43 -17.21 -9.58
CA ASP A 162 7.20 -18.17 -8.50
C ASP A 162 6.63 -19.49 -9.05
N SER A 163 5.67 -19.43 -9.98
CA SER A 163 5.10 -20.62 -10.61
C SER A 163 6.12 -21.39 -11.47
N LEU A 164 6.96 -20.69 -12.23
CA LEU A 164 8.03 -21.33 -13.01
C LEU A 164 9.07 -22.01 -12.11
N SER A 165 9.43 -21.38 -10.99
CA SER A 165 10.39 -21.97 -10.04
C SER A 165 9.87 -23.25 -9.38
N GLN A 166 8.56 -23.36 -9.13
CA GLN A 166 7.95 -24.57 -8.58
C GLN A 166 7.92 -25.72 -9.60
N MET A 167 7.74 -25.39 -10.89
CA MET A 167 7.77 -26.38 -11.96
C MET A 167 9.18 -26.89 -12.27
N LEU A 168 10.20 -26.07 -12.04
CA LEU A 168 11.59 -26.37 -12.36
C LEU A 168 12.50 -26.17 -11.13
N PRO A 169 12.37 -27.04 -10.10
CA PRO A 169 13.18 -26.94 -8.90
C PRO A 169 14.67 -27.14 -9.25
N GLY A 170 15.52 -26.20 -8.81
CA GLY A 170 16.98 -26.30 -8.93
C GLY A 170 17.63 -25.51 -10.08
N LEU A 171 16.86 -24.78 -10.91
CA LEU A 171 17.45 -23.98 -11.99
C LEU A 171 18.18 -22.70 -11.52
N MET A 172 17.86 -22.16 -10.34
CA MET A 172 18.56 -21.02 -9.76
C MET A 172 18.67 -21.15 -8.24
N GLY A 173 19.85 -20.83 -7.68
CA GLY A 173 20.06 -20.73 -6.23
C GLY A 173 19.23 -19.58 -5.65
N SER A 174 18.64 -19.79 -4.47
CA SER A 174 17.79 -18.80 -3.79
C SER A 174 18.51 -17.46 -3.55
N GLU A 175 19.82 -17.49 -3.31
CA GLU A 175 20.64 -16.29 -3.14
C GLU A 175 20.80 -15.49 -4.44
N GLN A 176 21.06 -16.15 -5.58
CA GLN A 176 21.14 -15.46 -6.87
C GLN A 176 19.78 -14.88 -7.28
N ALA A 177 18.69 -15.61 -7.03
CA ALA A 177 17.34 -15.11 -7.30
C ALA A 177 17.02 -13.85 -6.48
N ASN A 178 17.38 -13.84 -5.19
CA ASN A 178 17.19 -12.67 -4.32
C ASN A 178 18.02 -11.46 -4.78
N ALA A 179 19.30 -11.65 -5.11
CA ALA A 179 20.16 -10.56 -5.59
C ALA A 179 19.65 -9.95 -6.90
N LEU A 180 19.15 -10.78 -7.82
CA LEU A 180 18.50 -10.33 -9.04
C LEU A 180 17.23 -9.53 -8.75
N LEU A 181 16.35 -10.01 -7.87
CA LEU A 181 15.14 -9.29 -7.46
C LEU A 181 15.45 -7.94 -6.80
N ASP A 182 16.50 -7.87 -5.97
CA ASP A 182 16.92 -6.62 -5.34
C ASP A 182 17.43 -5.61 -6.37
N SER A 183 18.19 -6.05 -7.38
CA SER A 183 18.62 -5.18 -8.49
C SER A 183 17.43 -4.67 -9.30
N GLN A 184 16.40 -5.52 -9.52
CA GLN A 184 15.17 -5.13 -10.19
C GLN A 184 14.40 -4.09 -9.38
N ARG A 185 14.29 -4.29 -8.06
CA ARG A 185 13.67 -3.33 -7.14
C ARG A 185 14.34 -1.97 -7.24
N GLN A 186 15.68 -1.92 -7.16
CA GLN A 186 16.43 -0.66 -7.23
C GLN A 186 16.22 0.06 -8.57
N ARG A 187 16.22 -0.68 -9.68
CA ARG A 187 15.94 -0.09 -11.01
C ARG A 187 14.53 0.47 -11.12
N LEU A 188 13.52 -0.26 -10.63
CA LEU A 188 12.13 0.20 -10.62
C LEU A 188 11.97 1.45 -9.75
N VAL A 189 12.59 1.47 -8.57
CA VAL A 189 12.60 2.67 -7.71
C VAL A 189 13.17 3.85 -8.48
N ALA A 190 14.38 3.75 -9.05
CA ALA A 190 14.99 4.85 -9.80
C ALA A 190 14.14 5.31 -11.00
N GLN A 191 13.49 4.38 -11.70
CA GLN A 191 12.62 4.70 -12.83
C GLN A 191 11.36 5.45 -12.37
N ILE A 192 10.70 4.99 -11.31
CA ILE A 192 9.50 5.65 -10.76
C ILE A 192 9.89 7.02 -10.19
N ASP A 193 11.02 7.10 -9.49
CA ASP A 193 11.54 8.31 -8.88
C ASP A 193 11.77 9.43 -9.90
N SER A 194 12.24 9.09 -11.11
CA SER A 194 12.42 10.08 -12.18
C SER A 194 11.14 10.81 -12.61
N ASN A 195 9.96 10.24 -12.32
CA ASN A 195 8.64 10.80 -12.65
C ASN A 195 7.76 11.02 -11.42
N ILE A 196 8.31 10.91 -10.21
CA ILE A 196 7.50 10.89 -8.99
C ILE A 196 6.78 12.23 -8.78
N ASP A 197 7.45 13.35 -9.04
CA ASP A 197 6.86 14.68 -8.89
C ASP A 197 5.64 14.86 -9.80
N ASN A 198 5.72 14.45 -11.08
CA ASN A 198 4.57 14.53 -11.99
C ASN A 198 3.45 13.58 -11.54
N THR A 199 3.79 12.41 -10.99
CA THR A 199 2.82 11.47 -10.45
C THR A 199 2.06 12.06 -9.26
N LEU A 200 2.78 12.63 -8.28
CA LEU A 200 2.17 13.27 -7.12
C LEU A 200 1.34 14.51 -7.49
N LEU A 201 1.76 15.26 -8.52
CA LEU A 201 0.97 16.36 -9.08
C LEU A 201 -0.40 15.89 -9.59
N HIS A 202 -0.45 14.74 -10.26
CA HIS A 202 -1.72 14.14 -10.73
C HIS A 202 -2.57 13.63 -9.57
N ILE A 203 -1.96 12.95 -8.61
CA ILE A 203 -2.69 12.39 -7.46
C ILE A 203 -3.33 13.54 -6.66
N TYR A 204 -2.54 14.53 -6.27
CA TYR A 204 -2.99 15.61 -5.39
C TYR A 204 -3.48 16.85 -6.13
N GLN A 205 -3.83 16.74 -7.42
CA GLN A 205 -4.25 17.88 -8.24
C GLN A 205 -5.43 18.66 -7.64
N SER A 206 -6.31 17.99 -6.90
CA SER A 206 -7.50 18.57 -6.28
C SER A 206 -7.24 19.30 -4.97
N LEU A 207 -6.06 19.16 -4.38
CA LEU A 207 -5.69 19.91 -3.17
C LEU A 207 -5.28 21.33 -3.56
N SER A 208 -5.69 22.31 -2.76
CA SER A 208 -5.14 23.66 -2.81
C SER A 208 -3.69 23.66 -2.29
N ASP A 209 -2.94 24.73 -2.58
CA ASP A 209 -1.54 24.82 -2.12
C ASP A 209 -1.45 24.86 -0.59
N ALA A 210 -2.40 25.50 0.10
CA ALA A 210 -2.47 25.51 1.56
C ALA A 210 -2.73 24.12 2.15
N GLU A 211 -3.63 23.34 1.53
CA GLU A 211 -3.89 21.95 1.92
C GLU A 211 -2.68 21.05 1.65
N LEU A 212 -1.97 21.29 0.54
CA LEU A 212 -0.76 20.55 0.20
C LEU A 212 0.38 20.87 1.18
N GLU A 213 0.49 22.12 1.63
CA GLU A 213 1.45 22.54 2.66
C GLU A 213 1.15 21.93 4.04
N GLU A 214 -0.12 21.88 4.45
CA GLU A 214 -0.53 21.20 5.67
C GLU A 214 -0.25 19.69 5.57
N PHE A 215 -0.47 19.09 4.39
CA PHE A 215 -0.15 17.69 4.18
C PHE A 215 1.37 17.43 4.24
N VAL A 216 2.18 18.28 3.62
CA VAL A 216 3.65 18.24 3.76
C VAL A 216 4.05 18.30 5.22
N SER A 217 3.46 19.22 5.98
CA SER A 217 3.77 19.41 7.40
C SER A 217 3.48 18.15 8.22
N PHE A 218 2.34 17.50 7.98
CA PHE A 218 2.03 16.21 8.58
C PHE A 218 3.02 15.13 8.13
N ALA A 219 3.25 14.96 6.83
CA ALA A 219 4.11 13.92 6.29
C ALA A 219 5.57 14.02 6.77
N GLN A 220 6.06 15.23 7.04
CA GLN A 220 7.41 15.48 7.56
C GLN A 220 7.49 15.46 9.09
N SER A 221 6.36 15.51 9.80
CA SER A 221 6.35 15.39 11.26
C SER A 221 6.89 14.02 11.71
N PRO A 222 7.43 13.92 12.94
CA PRO A 222 7.89 12.63 13.48
C PRO A 222 6.80 11.54 13.43
N GLU A 223 5.57 11.88 13.79
CA GLU A 223 4.44 10.96 13.78
C GLU A 223 4.01 10.56 12.37
N GLY A 224 4.03 11.49 11.42
CA GLY A 224 3.76 11.22 10.00
C GLY A 224 4.82 10.31 9.38
N GLN A 225 6.10 10.55 9.68
CA GLN A 225 7.20 9.69 9.25
C GLN A 225 7.07 8.27 9.82
N LEU A 226 6.76 8.13 11.11
CA LEU A 226 6.49 6.82 11.71
C LEU A 226 5.32 6.12 11.02
N TYR A 227 4.25 6.85 10.71
CA TYR A 227 3.11 6.31 9.98
C TYR A 227 3.52 5.85 8.57
N TYR A 228 4.17 6.68 7.76
CA TYR A 228 4.51 6.32 6.37
C TYR A 228 5.53 5.19 6.28
N GLN A 229 6.44 5.08 7.24
CA GLN A 229 7.33 3.92 7.37
C GLN A 229 6.54 2.65 7.71
N ALA A 230 5.62 2.72 8.67
CA ALA A 230 4.76 1.58 9.03
C ALA A 230 3.80 1.20 7.89
N ALA A 231 3.27 2.18 7.16
CA ALA A 231 2.45 2.00 5.97
C ALA A 231 3.21 1.25 4.87
N PHE A 232 4.47 1.62 4.62
CA PHE A 232 5.30 0.90 3.67
C PHE A 232 5.57 -0.56 4.11
N LYS A 233 5.85 -0.79 5.39
CA LYS A 233 5.98 -2.16 5.93
C LYS A 233 4.67 -2.95 5.85
N THR A 234 3.54 -2.28 6.03
CA THR A 234 2.19 -2.84 5.89
C THR A 234 1.93 -3.30 4.46
N LEU A 235 2.27 -2.48 3.46
CA LEU A 235 2.22 -2.85 2.04
C LEU A 235 3.12 -4.05 1.74
N GLN A 236 4.39 -4.01 2.18
CA GLN A 236 5.32 -5.13 1.96
C GLN A 236 4.78 -6.43 2.55
N ALA A 237 4.20 -6.39 3.75
CA ALA A 237 3.63 -7.57 4.39
C ALA A 237 2.37 -8.08 3.66
N SER A 238 1.53 -7.19 3.13
CA SER A 238 0.32 -7.60 2.42
C SER A 238 0.64 -8.34 1.11
N LEU A 239 1.71 -7.95 0.42
CA LEU A 239 2.13 -8.50 -0.88
C LEU A 239 2.98 -9.78 -0.82
N ARG A 240 3.52 -10.13 0.35
CA ARG A 240 4.35 -11.34 0.53
C ARG A 240 3.52 -12.62 0.52
N SER A 241 4.12 -13.71 0.05
CA SER A 241 3.58 -15.06 0.22
C SER A 241 3.89 -15.57 1.63
N THR A 242 2.93 -16.23 2.27
CA THR A 242 3.18 -17.06 3.45
C THR A 242 3.87 -18.34 2.98
N ARG A 243 5.16 -18.47 3.28
CA ARG A 243 5.86 -19.76 3.21
C ARG A 243 5.53 -20.58 4.44
#